data_AF-C0QLM6-F1
#
_entry.id   AF-C0QLM6-F1
#
_cell.length_a   1.000
_cell.length_b   1.000
_cell.length_c   1.000
_cell.angle_alpha   90.00
_cell.angle_beta   90.00
_cell.angle_gamma   90.00
#
_symmetry.space_group_name_H-M   'P 1'
#
loop_
_entity.id
_entity.type
_entity.pdbx_description
1 polymer ?
#
loop_
_entity_poly.entity_id
_entity_poly.type
_entity_poly.pdbx_seq_one_letter_code
_entity_poly.pdbx_strand_id
1 'polypeptide(L)'
;MKYIGKFKVAGLLGKGGMGKVFKVEYPVTGKIGALKLLEPVPLLTTLMGEKGVEDLFVAEAVTLASLRHPHVVEILDFDRFEGKPFYTMGFYSNNLGALMGESYETERPSRVIKIERSVGYILQILDGLACLHDRSVIHRDIKPFNILLDDLDNVKICDFGLSKLRNETFHGHASLKVGSPYYASPEQEKDPDGVDETADLYSVGVMLFRMLTGKLPEKKSRASELNSDLDPTWDDFFDRAMAFLPGHRFPDADSMAEDLKGLCLAWIEKKEKFCSVSMDWLNETEPFQRQIKVRHLPEKIPRARAQKAFDLDSLMRPRQILPKHFKALGSDLVKDPETGLVWQSSGTRFPVNWKEGCAYVQRLNRERYQGFDNWRMPTAAELLTIISPLPKGTGLCLEPVFDLRQHWLWSADRATFTSAWYASLELGFIDSSDLSSYYHVKAVCTPPGL
;
A
#
# COMPACT_ATOMS: atom_id res chain seq x y z
N MET A 1 16.15 -24.19 5.29
CA MET A 1 15.90 -24.01 6.72
C MET A 1 14.41 -24.15 6.97
N LYS A 2 13.98 -25.09 7.82
CA LYS A 2 12.54 -25.37 8.04
C LYS A 2 11.97 -24.61 9.26
N TYR A 3 12.81 -24.28 10.24
CA TYR A 3 12.42 -23.61 11.47
C TYR A 3 13.49 -22.58 11.88
N ILE A 4 13.05 -21.54 12.60
CA ILE A 4 13.88 -20.60 13.38
C ILE A 4 13.34 -20.65 14.81
N GLY A 5 14.10 -21.22 15.75
CA GLY A 5 13.59 -21.51 17.08
C GLY A 5 12.29 -22.33 17.02
N LYS A 6 11.23 -21.84 17.64
CA LYS A 6 9.88 -22.46 17.63
C LYS A 6 9.04 -22.14 16.39
N PHE A 7 9.50 -21.25 15.52
CA PHE A 7 8.74 -20.72 14.39
C PHE A 7 8.99 -21.51 13.12
N LYS A 8 7.92 -21.96 12.45
CA LYS A 8 8.03 -22.67 11.17
C LYS A 8 8.19 -21.66 10.03
N VAL A 9 9.22 -21.82 9.22
CA VAL A 9 9.51 -20.92 8.10
C VAL A 9 8.56 -21.22 6.94
N ALA A 10 7.77 -20.23 6.54
CA ALA A 10 6.82 -20.31 5.43
C ALA A 10 7.33 -19.64 4.14
N GLY A 11 8.32 -18.75 4.24
CA GLY A 11 8.92 -18.10 3.08
C GLY A 11 9.92 -17.02 3.46
N LEU A 12 10.69 -16.54 2.48
CA LEU A 12 11.55 -15.36 2.64
C LEU A 12 10.78 -14.13 2.12
N LEU A 13 10.66 -13.10 2.95
CA LEU A 13 10.00 -11.84 2.60
C LEU A 13 10.99 -10.82 2.03
N GLY A 14 12.21 -10.76 2.57
CA GLY A 14 13.22 -9.82 2.11
C GLY A 14 14.61 -10.13 2.65
N LYS A 15 15.62 -9.51 2.01
CA LYS A 15 17.00 -9.48 2.48
C LYS A 15 17.45 -8.02 2.47
N GLY A 16 18.00 -7.56 3.57
CA GLY A 16 18.57 -6.22 3.72
C GLY A 16 20.04 -6.29 4.18
N GLY A 17 20.65 -5.13 4.42
CA GLY A 17 22.03 -5.06 4.89
C GLY A 17 22.24 -5.79 6.21
N MET A 18 21.32 -5.62 7.17
CA MET A 18 21.44 -6.21 8.51
C MET A 18 20.96 -7.67 8.62
N GLY A 19 20.18 -8.18 7.66
CA GLY A 19 19.62 -9.51 7.85
C GLY A 19 18.54 -9.92 6.87
N LYS A 20 17.83 -10.98 7.23
CA LYS A 20 16.77 -11.59 6.43
C LYS A 20 15.45 -11.52 7.18
N VAL A 21 14.39 -11.19 6.45
CA VAL A 21 13.02 -11.21 6.98
C VAL A 21 12.30 -12.43 6.42
N PHE A 22 11.78 -13.27 7.30
CA PHE A 22 11.05 -14.49 6.97
C PHE A 22 9.58 -14.34 7.32
N LYS A 23 8.72 -14.93 6.48
CA LYS A 23 7.35 -15.25 6.85
C LYS A 23 7.40 -16.52 7.70
N VAL A 24 6.79 -16.47 8.87
CA VAL A 24 6.77 -17.59 9.81
C VAL A 24 5.37 -17.89 10.31
N GLU A 25 5.16 -19.15 10.67
CA GLU A 25 3.94 -19.65 11.31
C GLU A 25 4.25 -19.91 12.79
N TYR A 26 3.45 -19.32 13.67
CA TYR A 26 3.54 -19.51 15.12
C TYR A 26 3.04 -20.91 15.49
N PRO A 27 3.74 -21.62 16.39
CA PRO A 27 3.31 -22.94 16.83
C PRO A 27 1.96 -22.86 17.55
N VAL A 28 1.20 -23.95 17.51
CA VAL A 28 -0.13 -24.12 18.12
C VAL A 28 -1.23 -23.26 17.50
N THR A 29 -1.04 -21.94 17.38
CA THR A 29 -2.06 -21.00 16.88
C THR A 29 -2.15 -20.98 15.35
N GLY A 30 -1.07 -21.32 14.65
CA GLY A 30 -0.99 -21.19 13.19
C GLY A 30 -0.97 -19.73 12.71
N LYS A 31 -0.82 -18.76 13.63
CA LYS A 31 -0.76 -17.33 13.27
C LYS A 31 0.44 -17.07 12.37
N ILE A 32 0.25 -16.31 11.30
CA ILE A 32 1.34 -15.86 10.44
C ILE A 32 1.95 -14.59 11.02
N GLY A 33 3.28 -14.53 11.06
CA GLY A 33 4.05 -13.34 11.43
C GLY A 33 5.28 -13.16 10.53
N ALA A 34 5.96 -12.05 10.72
CA ALA A 34 7.27 -11.79 10.14
C ALA A 34 8.36 -11.97 11.20
N LEU A 35 9.53 -12.46 10.81
CA LEU A 35 10.69 -12.67 11.67
C LEU A 35 11.92 -12.08 10.99
N LYS A 36 12.55 -11.06 11.62
CA LYS A 36 13.83 -10.50 11.17
C LYS A 36 14.94 -11.21 11.92
N LEU A 37 15.80 -11.92 11.19
CA LEU A 37 16.97 -12.63 11.72
C LEU A 37 18.23 -11.83 11.36
N LEU A 38 19.08 -11.57 12.36
CA LEU A 38 20.37 -10.92 12.14
C LEU A 38 21.27 -11.81 11.29
N GLU A 39 21.52 -11.40 10.05
CA GLU A 39 22.42 -12.05 9.11
C GLU A 39 23.06 -10.98 8.21
N PRO A 40 23.98 -10.17 8.78
CA PRO A 40 24.48 -8.99 8.10
C PRO A 40 25.34 -9.35 6.90
N VAL A 41 25.34 -8.46 5.91
CA VAL A 41 26.27 -8.58 4.78
C VAL A 41 27.72 -8.40 5.26
N PRO A 42 28.70 -9.09 4.65
CA PRO A 42 30.09 -9.05 5.11
C PRO A 42 30.69 -7.65 5.24
N LEU A 43 30.24 -6.73 4.39
CA LEU A 43 30.70 -5.34 4.39
C LEU A 43 30.35 -4.60 5.69
N LEU A 44 29.16 -4.82 6.26
CA LEU A 44 28.78 -4.19 7.53
C LEU A 44 29.61 -4.73 8.69
N THR A 45 29.84 -6.04 8.73
CA THR A 45 30.69 -6.65 9.74
C THR A 45 32.15 -6.20 9.64
N THR A 46 32.65 -5.94 8.43
CA THR A 46 34.01 -5.38 8.25
C THR A 46 34.11 -3.94 8.76
N LEU A 47 33.06 -3.13 8.58
CA LEU A 47 33.07 -1.71 8.96
C LEU A 47 32.87 -1.49 10.46
N MET A 48 32.03 -2.31 11.11
CA MET A 48 31.56 -2.06 12.48
C MET A 48 31.89 -3.18 13.47
N GLY A 49 32.46 -4.29 12.98
CA GLY A 49 32.60 -5.52 13.74
C GLY A 49 31.27 -6.24 13.97
N GLU A 50 31.34 -7.54 14.26
CA GLU A 50 30.15 -8.36 14.53
C GLU A 50 29.34 -7.83 15.71
N LYS A 51 30.03 -7.43 16.79
CA LYS A 51 29.40 -6.89 18.00
C LYS A 51 28.68 -5.57 17.74
N GLY A 52 29.27 -4.65 16.98
CA GLY A 52 28.64 -3.36 16.68
C GLY A 52 27.34 -3.53 15.89
N VAL A 53 27.32 -4.44 14.92
CA VAL A 53 26.09 -4.76 14.16
C VAL A 53 25.03 -5.42 15.04
N GLU A 54 25.45 -6.33 15.92
CA GLU A 54 24.55 -6.97 16.88
C GLU A 54 23.93 -5.97 17.87
N ASP A 55 24.74 -5.09 18.44
CA ASP A 55 24.31 -4.06 19.39
C ASP A 55 23.27 -3.12 18.74
N LEU A 56 23.44 -2.77 17.45
CA LEU A 56 22.47 -1.98 16.70
C LEU A 56 21.15 -2.71 16.47
N PHE A 57 21.22 -4.00 16.12
CA PHE A 57 20.03 -4.82 15.91
C PHE A 57 19.22 -4.98 17.21
N VAL A 58 19.91 -5.20 18.33
CA VAL A 58 19.30 -5.25 19.66
C VAL A 58 18.72 -3.90 20.03
N ALA A 59 19.44 -2.80 19.77
CA ALA A 59 18.96 -1.45 20.07
C ALA A 59 17.70 -1.09 19.25
N GLU A 60 17.62 -1.46 17.97
CA GLU A 60 16.41 -1.34 17.16
C GLU A 60 15.24 -2.08 17.83
N ALA A 61 15.46 -3.34 18.21
CA ALA A 61 14.43 -4.15 18.83
C ALA A 61 13.96 -3.59 20.18
N VAL A 62 14.88 -3.13 21.03
CA VAL A 62 14.53 -2.52 22.33
C VAL A 62 13.74 -1.23 22.14
N THR A 63 14.16 -0.37 21.21
CA THR A 63 13.43 0.87 20.88
C THR A 63 12.02 0.55 20.42
N LEU A 64 11.85 -0.37 19.47
CA LEU A 64 10.54 -0.78 18.96
C LEU A 64 9.65 -1.41 20.04
N ALA A 65 10.21 -2.30 20.88
CA ALA A 65 9.46 -2.96 21.95
C ALA A 65 9.00 -1.98 23.06
N SER A 66 9.67 -0.83 23.21
CA SER A 66 9.26 0.21 24.16
C SER A 66 8.10 1.09 23.66
N LEU A 67 7.75 0.98 22.38
CA LEU A 67 6.72 1.77 21.73
C LEU A 67 5.41 0.99 21.66
N ARG A 68 4.32 1.66 22.00
CA ARG A 68 2.96 1.17 21.75
C ARG A 68 2.18 2.26 21.05
N HIS A 69 2.10 2.16 19.72
CA HIS A 69 1.44 3.16 18.89
C HIS A 69 0.68 2.49 17.74
N PRO A 70 -0.54 2.94 17.39
CA PRO A 70 -1.31 2.36 16.28
C PRO A 70 -0.59 2.42 14.94
N HIS A 71 0.33 3.37 14.73
CA HIS A 71 1.02 3.58 13.45
C HIS A 71 2.50 3.19 13.44
N VAL A 72 2.97 2.45 14.46
CA VAL A 72 4.33 1.88 14.51
C VAL A 72 4.24 0.36 14.64
N VAL A 73 5.11 -0.37 13.95
CA VAL A 73 5.15 -1.84 14.07
C VAL A 73 5.55 -2.25 15.49
N GLU A 74 4.76 -3.14 16.08
CA GLU A 74 5.02 -3.75 17.39
C GLU A 74 5.88 -5.02 17.26
N ILE A 75 6.84 -5.18 18.17
CA ILE A 75 7.60 -6.42 18.35
C ILE A 75 6.84 -7.37 19.26
N LEU A 76 6.69 -8.61 18.81
CA LEU A 76 5.92 -9.64 19.49
C LEU A 76 6.78 -10.60 20.31
N ASP A 77 8.02 -10.85 19.88
CA ASP A 77 8.96 -11.76 20.54
C ASP A 77 10.40 -11.40 20.13
N PHE A 78 11.37 -11.66 21.01
CA PHE A 78 12.81 -11.50 20.76
C PHE A 78 13.54 -12.69 21.35
N ASP A 79 14.39 -13.35 20.57
CA ASP A 79 15.15 -14.52 21.01
C ASP A 79 16.40 -14.73 20.14
N ARG A 80 17.14 -15.82 20.35
CA ARG A 80 18.29 -16.21 19.55
C ARG A 80 18.08 -17.56 18.87
N PHE A 81 18.63 -17.69 17.67
CA PHE A 81 18.69 -18.94 16.94
C PHE A 81 20.11 -19.14 16.42
N GLU A 82 20.74 -20.27 16.78
CA GLU A 82 22.13 -20.58 16.44
C GLU A 82 23.09 -19.43 16.81
N GLY A 83 22.88 -18.82 17.99
CA GLY A 83 23.66 -17.69 18.50
C GLY A 83 23.26 -16.32 17.96
N LYS A 84 22.51 -16.25 16.86
CA LYS A 84 22.11 -14.99 16.20
C LYS A 84 20.79 -14.46 16.77
N PRO A 85 20.68 -13.16 17.09
CA PRO A 85 19.42 -12.58 17.54
C PRO A 85 18.40 -12.50 16.40
N PHE A 86 17.14 -12.62 16.78
CA PHE A 86 15.99 -12.35 15.92
C PHE A 86 14.86 -11.74 16.73
N TYR A 87 13.95 -11.07 16.04
CA TYR A 87 12.67 -10.68 16.61
C TYR A 87 11.53 -10.95 15.64
N THR A 88 10.32 -11.03 16.19
CA THR A 88 9.09 -11.26 15.43
C THR A 88 8.15 -10.07 15.52
N MET A 89 7.34 -9.89 14.49
CA MET A 89 6.37 -8.81 14.36
C MET A 89 5.14 -9.27 13.55
N GLY A 90 4.12 -8.41 13.48
CA GLY A 90 2.98 -8.62 12.59
C GLY A 90 3.41 -8.83 11.13
N PHE A 91 2.71 -9.71 10.42
CA PHE A 91 2.90 -9.88 8.98
C PHE A 91 1.95 -8.95 8.23
N TYR A 92 2.51 -8.10 7.36
CA TYR A 92 1.77 -7.17 6.51
C TYR A 92 2.09 -7.48 5.06
N SER A 93 1.06 -7.80 4.28
CA SER A 93 1.23 -8.20 2.87
C SER A 93 1.41 -7.02 1.92
N ASN A 94 1.04 -5.82 2.36
CA ASN A 94 1.06 -4.62 1.54
C ASN A 94 2.03 -3.59 2.15
N ASN A 95 2.63 -2.79 1.28
CA ASN A 95 3.30 -1.55 1.62
C ASN A 95 2.94 -0.49 0.59
N LEU A 96 3.15 0.77 0.95
CA LEU A 96 2.79 1.91 0.11
C LEU A 96 3.52 1.90 -1.23
N GLY A 97 4.78 1.45 -1.27
CA GLY A 97 5.55 1.31 -2.52
C GLY A 97 4.88 0.36 -3.52
N ALA A 98 4.48 -0.83 -3.07
CA ALA A 98 3.76 -1.80 -3.89
C ALA A 98 2.38 -1.29 -4.33
N LEU A 99 1.67 -0.58 -3.44
CA LEU A 99 0.38 0.05 -3.74
C LEU A 99 0.51 1.08 -4.88
N MET A 100 1.56 1.90 -4.83
CA MET A 100 1.89 2.89 -5.85
C MET A 100 2.48 2.26 -7.12
N GLY A 101 2.92 1.00 -7.07
CA GLY A 101 3.61 0.36 -8.18
C GLY A 101 5.04 0.91 -8.37
N GLU A 102 5.63 1.42 -7.29
CA GLU A 102 7.04 1.80 -7.28
C GLU A 102 7.91 0.57 -7.46
N SER A 103 8.97 0.71 -8.25
CA SER A 103 9.92 -0.36 -8.56
C SER A 103 11.33 0.07 -8.19
N TYR A 104 12.32 -0.80 -8.39
CA TYR A 104 13.73 -0.43 -8.21
C TYR A 104 14.18 0.75 -9.09
N GLU A 105 13.49 0.97 -10.22
CA GLU A 105 13.65 2.17 -11.05
C GLU A 105 12.73 3.28 -10.53
N THR A 106 13.10 3.88 -9.39
CA THR A 106 12.29 4.85 -8.63
C THR A 106 11.84 6.06 -9.48
N GLU A 107 12.63 6.46 -10.47
CA GLU A 107 12.34 7.59 -11.35
C GLU A 107 11.13 7.37 -12.28
N ARG A 108 10.78 6.11 -12.56
CA ARG A 108 9.60 5.81 -13.39
C ARG A 108 8.33 6.34 -12.72
N PRO A 109 7.32 6.80 -13.48
CA PRO A 109 6.05 7.20 -12.89
C PRO A 109 5.41 6.06 -12.07
N SER A 110 4.80 6.42 -10.95
CA SER A 110 3.99 5.55 -10.12
C SER A 110 2.50 5.85 -10.30
N ARG A 111 1.65 5.03 -9.70
CA ARG A 111 0.21 5.29 -9.62
C ARG A 111 -0.04 6.47 -8.68
N VAL A 112 -0.86 7.40 -9.14
CA VAL A 112 -1.44 8.44 -8.28
C VAL A 112 -2.38 7.79 -7.27
N ILE A 113 -2.47 8.35 -6.07
CA ILE A 113 -3.45 8.03 -5.04
C ILE A 113 -4.34 9.26 -4.83
N LYS A 114 -5.64 9.06 -4.55
CA LYS A 114 -6.56 10.18 -4.28
C LYS A 114 -6.07 11.05 -3.13
N ILE A 115 -6.43 12.34 -3.16
CA ILE A 115 -6.04 13.32 -2.14
C ILE A 115 -6.44 12.83 -0.76
N GLU A 116 -7.70 12.42 -0.57
CA GLU A 116 -8.25 12.05 0.73
C GLU A 116 -7.52 10.84 1.33
N ARG A 117 -7.25 9.80 0.51
CA ARG A 117 -6.52 8.61 0.96
C ARG A 117 -5.05 8.91 1.19
N SER A 118 -4.44 9.76 0.36
CA SER A 118 -3.05 10.18 0.53
C SER A 118 -2.86 10.96 1.83
N VAL A 119 -3.72 11.94 2.08
CA VAL A 119 -3.76 12.69 3.35
C VAL A 119 -4.00 11.74 4.51
N GLY A 120 -4.96 10.82 4.40
CA GLY A 120 -5.25 9.82 5.43
C GLY A 120 -4.03 8.98 5.81
N TYR A 121 -3.21 8.57 4.84
CA TYR A 121 -1.94 7.90 5.15
C TYR A 121 -0.91 8.83 5.77
N ILE A 122 -0.71 10.02 5.23
CA ILE A 122 0.30 10.95 5.75
C ILE A 122 -0.03 11.36 7.19
N LEU A 123 -1.30 11.58 7.53
CA LEU A 123 -1.69 11.91 8.91
C LEU A 123 -1.35 10.77 9.89
N GLN A 124 -1.57 9.51 9.49
CA GLN A 124 -1.18 8.35 10.30
C GLN A 124 0.36 8.23 10.43
N ILE A 125 1.10 8.55 9.36
CA ILE A 125 2.57 8.55 9.38
C ILE A 125 3.09 9.65 10.30
N LEU A 126 2.53 10.86 10.22
CA LEU A 126 2.90 11.98 11.08
C LEU A 126 2.59 11.70 12.55
N ASP A 127 1.44 11.09 12.85
CA ASP A 127 1.10 10.66 14.21
C ASP A 127 2.09 9.62 14.76
N GLY A 128 2.49 8.64 13.92
CA GLY A 128 3.54 7.69 14.25
C GLY A 128 4.92 8.33 14.45
N LEU A 129 5.28 9.32 13.63
CA LEU A 129 6.52 10.09 13.75
C LEU A 129 6.54 10.96 15.00
N ALA A 130 5.44 11.63 15.35
CA ALA A 130 5.31 12.40 16.58
C ALA A 130 5.64 11.53 17.81
N CYS A 131 5.12 10.30 17.87
CA CYS A 131 5.43 9.34 18.94
C CYS A 131 6.93 8.99 19.04
N LEU A 132 7.62 8.90 17.89
CA LEU A 132 9.04 8.62 17.80
C LEU A 132 9.88 9.84 18.21
N HIS A 133 9.55 11.02 17.69
CA HIS A 133 10.23 12.28 17.96
C HIS A 133 10.13 12.69 19.43
N ASP A 134 8.98 12.45 20.08
CA ASP A 134 8.78 12.61 21.55
C ASP A 134 9.76 11.77 22.39
N ARG A 135 10.33 10.70 21.82
CA ARG A 135 11.35 9.84 22.44
C ARG A 135 12.76 10.08 21.89
N SER A 136 12.95 11.18 21.17
CA SER A 136 14.20 11.53 20.49
C SER A 136 14.68 10.46 19.50
N VAL A 137 13.73 9.74 18.88
CA VAL A 137 14.00 8.76 17.84
C VAL A 137 13.67 9.38 16.48
N ILE A 138 14.70 9.61 15.67
CA ILE A 138 14.55 10.05 14.28
C ILE A 138 14.59 8.81 13.39
N HIS A 139 13.64 8.66 12.46
CA HIS A 139 13.54 7.45 11.64
C HIS A 139 14.61 7.41 10.54
N ARG A 140 14.86 8.52 9.84
CA ARG A 140 15.90 8.72 8.81
C ARG A 140 15.76 7.89 7.53
N ASP A 141 14.71 7.09 7.38
CA ASP A 141 14.48 6.24 6.20
C ASP A 141 12.99 6.12 5.89
N ILE A 142 12.27 7.23 6.03
CA ILE A 142 10.86 7.30 5.63
C ILE A 142 10.77 7.24 4.11
N LYS A 143 10.13 6.18 3.61
CA LYS A 143 9.90 5.94 2.18
C LYS A 143 8.77 4.94 1.99
N PRO A 144 8.14 4.86 0.80
CA PRO A 144 6.96 4.02 0.57
C PRO A 144 7.13 2.53 0.94
N PHE A 145 8.33 1.96 0.82
CA PHE A 145 8.58 0.55 1.17
C PHE A 145 8.67 0.29 2.68
N ASN A 146 8.92 1.31 3.49
CA ASN A 146 8.97 1.23 4.96
C ASN A 146 7.62 1.57 5.61
N ILE A 147 6.63 1.95 4.80
CA ILE A 147 5.25 2.20 5.23
C ILE A 147 4.42 0.96 4.88
N LEU A 148 4.21 0.09 5.86
CA LEU A 148 3.37 -1.10 5.71
C LEU A 148 1.89 -0.71 5.83
N LEU A 149 1.02 -1.52 5.21
CA LEU A 149 -0.43 -1.36 5.30
C LEU A 149 -1.03 -2.65 5.85
N ASP A 150 -1.89 -2.51 6.87
CA ASP A 150 -2.69 -3.62 7.37
C ASP A 150 -3.89 -3.93 6.46
N ASP A 151 -4.63 -4.96 6.82
CA ASP A 151 -5.77 -5.46 6.06
C ASP A 151 -6.98 -4.51 6.09
N LEU A 152 -6.96 -3.52 6.99
CA LEU A 152 -7.96 -2.47 7.13
C LEU A 152 -7.47 -1.13 6.58
N ASP A 153 -6.40 -1.13 5.80
CA ASP A 153 -5.81 0.06 5.16
C ASP A 153 -5.18 1.07 6.14
N ASN A 154 -4.75 0.63 7.33
CA ASN A 154 -4.02 1.48 8.26
C ASN A 154 -2.51 1.34 8.09
N VAL A 155 -1.80 2.44 8.33
CA VAL A 155 -0.35 2.54 8.25
C VAL A 155 0.33 1.87 9.45
N LYS A 156 1.45 1.19 9.19
CA LYS A 156 2.46 0.81 10.18
C LYS A 156 3.86 1.18 9.69
N ILE A 157 4.52 2.08 10.40
CA ILE A 157 5.92 2.46 10.15
C ILE A 157 6.84 1.32 10.61
N CYS A 158 7.77 0.92 9.75
CA CYS A 158 8.70 -0.18 10.00
C CYS A 158 10.13 0.12 9.56
N ASP A 159 11.06 -0.75 9.97
CA ASP A 159 12.49 -0.75 9.60
C ASP A 159 13.25 0.52 10.00
N PHE A 160 13.62 0.56 11.28
CA PHE A 160 14.41 1.63 11.89
C PHE A 160 15.92 1.32 11.81
N GLY A 161 16.27 0.17 11.24
CA GLY A 161 17.55 -0.51 11.41
C GLY A 161 18.78 0.27 10.95
N LEU A 162 18.63 1.44 10.32
CA LEU A 162 19.78 2.23 9.87
C LEU A 162 19.81 3.63 10.48
N SER A 163 18.85 4.00 11.32
CA SER A 163 18.82 5.33 11.94
C SER A 163 20.04 5.56 12.84
N LYS A 164 20.53 4.52 13.52
CA LYS A 164 21.68 4.56 14.44
C LYS A 164 23.03 4.13 13.84
N LEU A 165 23.08 3.57 12.63
CA LEU A 165 24.34 3.18 11.95
C LEU A 165 25.30 4.34 11.67
N ARG A 166 24.83 5.55 11.91
CA ARG A 166 25.45 6.81 11.54
C ARG A 166 26.24 7.42 12.74
N ASN A 167 25.96 7.00 13.98
CA ASN A 167 26.66 7.47 15.20
C ASN A 167 28.16 7.11 15.33
N GLU A 168 28.75 6.37 14.38
CA GLU A 168 30.19 6.15 14.30
C GLU A 168 30.65 6.57 12.90
N THR A 169 31.44 7.64 12.85
CA THR A 169 32.10 8.23 11.68
C THR A 169 32.20 7.30 10.46
N PHE A 170 31.18 7.29 9.61
CA PHE A 170 31.13 6.44 8.43
C PHE A 170 32.05 7.01 7.34
N HIS A 171 33.35 6.67 7.38
CA HIS A 171 34.33 7.03 6.33
C HIS A 171 34.30 6.03 5.14
N GLY A 172 33.12 5.48 4.83
CA GLY A 172 32.93 4.51 3.75
C GLY A 172 32.80 5.16 2.38
N HIS A 173 33.33 4.51 1.34
CA HIS A 173 33.21 4.91 -0.06
C HIS A 173 31.75 5.24 -0.45
N ALA A 174 31.59 6.26 -1.31
CA ALA A 174 30.32 6.73 -1.88
C ALA A 174 29.44 5.64 -2.57
N SER A 175 29.95 4.42 -2.74
CA SER A 175 29.24 3.25 -3.25
C SER A 175 28.38 2.52 -2.21
N LEU A 176 28.42 2.92 -0.93
CA LEU A 176 27.60 2.42 0.16
C LEU A 176 26.41 3.34 0.49
N LYS A 177 25.82 4.00 -0.51
CA LYS A 177 24.53 4.69 -0.33
C LYS A 177 23.45 3.64 -0.01
N VAL A 178 23.23 3.39 1.28
CA VAL A 178 22.09 2.61 1.77
C VAL A 178 20.91 3.57 1.91
N GLY A 179 19.91 3.40 1.05
CA GLY A 179 18.73 4.27 0.91
C GLY A 179 18.47 4.60 -0.56
N SER A 180 17.21 4.72 -0.96
CA SER A 180 16.87 5.37 -2.24
C SER A 180 17.10 6.87 -2.05
N PRO A 181 18.09 7.50 -2.71
CA PRO A 181 18.49 8.89 -2.42
C PRO A 181 17.34 9.89 -2.58
N TYR A 182 16.31 9.52 -3.33
CA TYR A 182 15.19 10.38 -3.68
C TYR A 182 14.33 10.86 -2.51
N TYR A 183 14.33 10.17 -1.37
CA TYR A 183 13.50 10.55 -0.20
C TYR A 183 14.31 11.19 0.94
N ALA A 184 15.64 11.05 0.93
CA ALA A 184 16.49 11.60 1.99
C ALA A 184 16.59 13.12 1.89
N SER A 185 16.61 13.80 3.04
CA SER A 185 16.80 15.25 3.06
C SER A 185 18.23 15.65 2.64
N PRO A 186 18.43 16.88 2.13
CA PRO A 186 19.75 17.33 1.69
C PRO A 186 20.81 17.31 2.80
N GLU A 187 20.44 17.69 4.02
CA GLU A 187 21.32 17.62 5.18
C GLU A 187 21.62 16.18 5.60
N GLN A 188 20.66 15.25 5.45
CA GLN A 188 20.89 13.83 5.71
C GLN A 188 21.86 13.18 4.71
N GLU A 189 21.87 13.66 3.46
CA GLU A 189 22.87 13.22 2.48
C GLU A 189 24.26 13.79 2.76
N LYS A 190 24.34 15.01 3.33
CA LYS A 190 25.59 15.72 3.60
C LYS A 190 26.23 15.30 4.92
N ASP A 191 25.47 15.35 5.99
CA ASP A 191 25.84 14.97 7.34
C ASP A 191 24.72 14.11 7.95
N PRO A 192 24.79 12.79 7.69
CA PRO A 192 23.95 11.78 8.31
C PRO A 192 23.69 11.88 9.82
N ASP A 193 24.63 12.44 10.57
CA ASP A 193 24.71 12.32 12.02
C ASP A 193 24.09 13.53 12.71
N GLY A 194 24.19 14.69 12.06
CA GLY A 194 23.68 15.98 12.53
C GLY A 194 22.22 16.28 12.17
N VAL A 195 21.44 15.29 11.71
CA VAL A 195 20.03 15.49 11.35
C VAL A 195 19.12 15.54 12.56
N ASP A 196 18.09 16.38 12.49
CA ASP A 196 16.98 16.46 13.43
C ASP A 196 15.70 15.81 12.86
N GLU A 197 14.60 15.90 13.60
CA GLU A 197 13.29 15.38 13.24
C GLU A 197 12.72 15.95 11.93
N THR A 198 13.14 17.16 11.52
CA THR A 198 12.67 17.79 10.28
C THR A 198 13.18 17.08 9.03
N ALA A 199 14.18 16.20 9.15
CA ALA A 199 14.62 15.31 8.08
C ALA A 199 13.52 14.28 7.71
N ASP A 200 12.81 13.74 8.70
CA ASP A 200 11.68 12.83 8.45
C ASP A 200 10.53 13.57 7.78
N LEU A 201 10.27 14.83 8.16
CA LEU A 201 9.22 15.67 7.57
C LEU A 201 9.51 16.00 6.10
N TYR A 202 10.78 16.20 5.73
CA TYR A 202 11.18 16.31 4.33
C TYR A 202 10.81 15.05 3.54
N SER A 203 11.16 13.87 4.06
CA SER A 203 10.84 12.59 3.44
C SER A 203 9.32 12.39 3.28
N VAL A 204 8.54 12.80 4.28
CA VAL A 204 7.07 12.81 4.21
C VAL A 204 6.58 13.72 3.08
N GLY A 205 7.15 14.92 2.92
CA GLY A 205 6.83 15.85 1.84
C GLY A 205 7.08 15.24 0.45
N VAL A 206 8.25 14.63 0.25
CA VAL A 206 8.58 13.92 -1.00
C VAL A 206 7.60 12.79 -1.29
N MET A 207 7.28 11.99 -0.27
CA MET A 207 6.36 10.87 -0.39
C MET A 207 4.95 11.33 -0.75
N LEU A 208 4.43 12.37 -0.09
CA LEU A 208 3.12 12.94 -0.42
C LEU A 208 3.08 13.47 -1.84
N PHE A 209 4.11 14.22 -2.27
CA PHE A 209 4.22 14.71 -3.65
C PHE A 209 4.16 13.55 -4.64
N ARG A 210 4.90 12.47 -4.35
CA ARG A 210 4.95 11.27 -5.17
C ARG A 210 3.61 10.54 -5.24
N MET A 211 2.88 10.46 -4.13
CA MET A 211 1.54 9.87 -4.07
C MET A 211 0.53 10.66 -4.90
N LEU A 212 0.57 12.00 -4.83
CA LEU A 212 -0.41 12.85 -5.51
C LEU A 212 -0.11 13.08 -6.99
N THR A 213 1.15 12.99 -7.42
CA THR A 213 1.55 13.30 -8.81
C THR A 213 1.99 12.07 -9.60
N GLY A 214 2.30 10.97 -8.91
CA GLY A 214 2.96 9.81 -9.50
C GLY A 214 4.41 10.06 -9.92
N LYS A 215 4.99 11.24 -9.63
CA LYS A 215 6.35 11.65 -10.01
C LYS A 215 7.16 12.04 -8.79
N LEU A 216 8.48 11.90 -8.86
CA LEU A 216 9.36 12.46 -7.82
C LEU A 216 9.44 13.98 -7.99
N PRO A 217 9.65 14.76 -6.91
CA PRO A 217 9.82 16.20 -7.01
C PRO A 217 11.12 16.54 -7.75
N GLU A 218 11.00 17.36 -8.79
CA GLU A 218 12.14 17.98 -9.48
C GLU A 218 12.20 19.47 -9.10
N LYS A 219 13.39 20.09 -9.17
CA LYS A 219 13.65 21.47 -8.67
C LYS A 219 12.68 22.56 -9.13
N LYS A 220 11.93 22.36 -10.22
CA LYS A 220 11.00 23.35 -10.79
C LYS A 220 9.57 22.82 -10.96
N SER A 221 9.29 21.59 -10.55
CA SER A 221 7.97 21.00 -10.76
C SER A 221 7.01 21.45 -9.66
N ARG A 222 5.88 22.02 -10.07
CA ARG A 222 4.75 22.30 -9.17
C ARG A 222 3.81 21.09 -9.14
N ALA A 223 3.30 20.75 -7.97
CA ALA A 223 2.35 19.65 -7.84
C ALA A 223 1.03 19.98 -8.56
N SER A 224 0.59 21.25 -8.49
CA SER A 224 -0.61 21.75 -9.20
C SER A 224 -0.52 21.67 -10.73
N GLU A 225 0.69 21.75 -11.29
CA GLU A 225 0.92 21.56 -12.73
C GLU A 225 0.85 20.09 -13.15
N LEU A 226 1.18 19.17 -12.24
CA LEU A 226 1.22 17.73 -12.50
C LEU A 226 -0.11 17.04 -12.19
N ASN A 227 -0.88 17.60 -11.26
CA ASN A 227 -2.20 17.10 -10.88
C ASN A 227 -3.20 18.25 -10.78
N SER A 228 -4.18 18.26 -11.68
CA SER A 228 -5.24 19.27 -11.80
C SER A 228 -6.16 19.38 -10.58
N ASP A 229 -6.17 18.38 -9.70
CA ASP A 229 -6.95 18.41 -8.47
C ASP A 229 -6.29 19.29 -7.40
N LEU A 230 -4.99 19.56 -7.53
CA LEU A 230 -4.21 20.42 -6.64
C LEU A 230 -4.22 21.87 -7.14
N ASP A 231 -4.12 22.81 -6.22
CA ASP A 231 -4.04 24.24 -6.47
C ASP A 231 -2.78 24.86 -5.82
N PRO A 232 -2.48 26.16 -6.03
CA PRO A 232 -1.23 26.75 -5.55
C PRO A 232 -0.98 26.62 -4.03
N THR A 233 -2.03 26.46 -3.21
CA THR A 233 -1.85 26.28 -1.76
C THR A 233 -1.15 24.96 -1.42
N TRP A 234 -1.28 23.93 -2.26
CA TRP A 234 -0.53 22.70 -2.15
C TRP A 234 0.95 22.90 -2.48
N ASP A 235 1.25 23.76 -3.46
CA ASP A 235 2.63 24.07 -3.81
C ASP A 235 3.34 24.81 -2.67
N ASP A 236 2.65 25.73 -1.98
CA ASP A 236 3.19 26.40 -0.79
C ASP A 236 3.51 25.40 0.34
N PHE A 237 2.63 24.41 0.56
CA PHE A 237 2.89 23.32 1.51
C PHE A 237 4.12 22.50 1.11
N PHE A 238 4.27 22.15 -0.17
CA PHE A 238 5.41 21.39 -0.65
C PHE A 238 6.72 22.18 -0.56
N ASP A 239 6.69 23.48 -0.86
CA ASP A 239 7.85 24.38 -0.73
C ASP A 239 8.33 24.44 0.74
N ARG A 240 7.39 24.46 1.69
CA ARG A 240 7.70 24.39 3.13
C ARG A 240 8.19 23.01 3.54
N ALA A 241 7.47 21.94 3.21
CA ALA A 241 7.82 20.56 3.62
C ALA A 241 9.21 20.15 3.10
N MET A 242 9.51 20.50 1.85
CA MET A 242 10.75 20.11 1.16
C MET A 242 11.78 21.24 1.10
N ALA A 243 11.69 22.23 2.00
CA ALA A 243 12.64 23.34 2.03
C ALA A 243 14.08 22.82 2.21
N PHE A 244 15.03 23.41 1.48
CA PHE A 244 16.43 22.99 1.53
C PHE A 244 17.04 23.14 2.93
N LEU A 245 16.71 24.23 3.63
CA LEU A 245 17.17 24.48 4.99
C LEU A 245 16.15 23.91 6.01
N PRO A 246 16.60 23.08 6.98
CA PRO A 246 15.73 22.50 8.02
C PRO A 246 14.83 23.51 8.73
N GLY A 247 15.38 24.67 9.13
CA GLY A 247 14.64 25.71 9.86
C GLY A 247 13.54 26.42 9.06
N HIS A 248 13.41 26.15 7.75
CA HIS A 248 12.30 26.65 6.92
C HIS A 248 11.17 25.62 6.76
N ARG A 249 11.33 24.41 7.30
CA ARG A 249 10.32 23.35 7.27
C ARG A 249 9.29 23.52 8.38
N PHE A 250 8.38 22.56 8.46
CA PHE A 250 7.52 22.39 9.62
C PHE A 250 8.39 22.11 10.86
N PRO A 251 8.08 22.74 12.01
CA PRO A 251 8.86 22.56 13.23
C PRO A 251 8.70 21.14 13.81
N ASP A 252 7.52 20.53 13.65
CA ASP A 252 7.16 19.22 14.18
C ASP A 252 6.08 18.54 13.31
N ALA A 253 5.82 17.26 13.59
CA ALA A 253 4.85 16.45 12.85
C ALA A 253 3.39 16.95 13.02
N ASP A 254 3.04 17.49 14.19
CA ASP A 254 1.70 18.00 14.49
C ASP A 254 1.35 19.23 13.65
N SER A 255 2.30 20.17 13.54
CA SER A 255 2.19 21.37 12.72
C SER A 255 2.03 21.04 11.23
N MET A 256 2.77 20.03 10.75
CA MET A 256 2.62 19.55 9.37
C MET A 256 1.25 18.88 9.15
N ALA A 257 0.76 18.14 10.14
CA ALA A 257 -0.54 17.49 10.09
C ALA A 257 -1.70 18.49 10.09
N GLU A 258 -1.60 19.58 10.86
CA GLU A 258 -2.60 20.64 10.91
C GLU A 258 -2.75 21.35 9.55
N ASP A 259 -1.63 21.81 8.97
CA ASP A 259 -1.65 22.46 7.65
C ASP A 259 -2.21 21.51 6.57
N LEU A 260 -1.82 20.23 6.60
CA LEU A 260 -2.31 19.22 5.65
C LEU A 260 -3.82 18.94 5.80
N LYS A 261 -4.35 18.92 7.03
CA LYS A 261 -5.80 18.82 7.27
C LYS A 261 -6.54 20.00 6.66
N GLY A 262 -6.00 21.21 6.80
CA GLY A 262 -6.56 22.43 6.19
C GLY A 262 -6.68 22.30 4.67
N LEU A 263 -5.63 21.83 3.99
CA LEU A 263 -5.63 21.60 2.54
C LEU A 263 -6.67 20.55 2.13
N CYS A 264 -6.79 19.45 2.89
CA CYS A 264 -7.76 18.40 2.60
C CYS A 264 -9.20 18.88 2.76
N LEU A 265 -9.49 19.68 3.79
CA LEU A 265 -10.81 20.27 4.00
C LEU A 265 -11.18 21.22 2.84
N ALA A 266 -10.25 22.10 2.45
CA ALA A 266 -10.45 22.99 1.29
C ALA A 266 -10.72 22.21 -0.01
N TRP A 267 -10.00 21.10 -0.23
CA TRP A 267 -10.26 20.19 -1.36
C TRP A 267 -11.67 19.58 -1.31
N ILE A 268 -12.09 19.07 -0.15
CA ILE A 268 -13.41 18.46 0.02
C ILE A 268 -14.52 19.48 -0.29
N GLU A 269 -14.43 20.69 0.25
CA GLU A 269 -15.39 21.77 -0.03
C GLU A 269 -15.43 22.14 -1.52
N LYS A 270 -14.27 22.23 -2.16
CA LYS A 270 -14.15 22.51 -3.61
C LYS A 270 -14.82 21.41 -4.43
N LYS A 271 -14.58 20.16 -4.08
CA LYS A 271 -15.18 18.98 -4.72
C LYS A 271 -16.70 18.99 -4.57
N GLU A 272 -17.23 19.25 -3.38
CA GLU A 272 -18.68 19.33 -3.14
C GLU A 272 -19.36 20.46 -3.93
N LYS A 273 -18.74 21.65 -3.98
CA LYS A 273 -19.21 22.77 -4.80
C LYS A 273 -19.23 22.42 -6.28
N PHE A 274 -18.18 21.75 -6.76
CA PHE A 274 -18.10 21.30 -8.14
C PHE A 274 -19.17 20.25 -8.48
N CYS A 275 -19.41 19.29 -7.57
CA CYS A 275 -20.37 18.21 -7.79
C CYS A 275 -21.83 18.66 -7.75
N SER A 276 -22.16 19.69 -6.96
CA SER A 276 -23.53 20.23 -6.92
C SER A 276 -23.97 20.92 -8.23
N VAL A 277 -23.02 21.33 -9.08
CA VAL A 277 -23.28 22.03 -10.35
C VAL A 277 -23.40 21.06 -11.55
N SER A 278 -22.85 19.84 -11.44
CA SER A 278 -22.64 18.93 -12.58
C SER A 278 -23.78 17.92 -12.86
N MET A 279 -24.89 17.96 -12.14
CA MET A 279 -25.92 16.90 -12.16
C MET A 279 -26.81 16.88 -13.43
N ASP A 280 -26.80 17.93 -14.26
CA ASP A 280 -27.76 18.06 -15.38
C ASP A 280 -27.40 17.26 -16.65
N TRP A 281 -26.22 16.63 -16.73
CA TRP A 281 -25.68 16.09 -18.01
C TRP A 281 -25.49 14.56 -18.08
N LEU A 282 -25.80 13.80 -17.03
CA LEU A 282 -25.42 12.38 -16.94
C LEU A 282 -26.35 11.38 -17.66
N ASN A 283 -27.32 11.83 -18.46
CA ASN A 283 -28.38 10.97 -19.00
C ASN A 283 -28.31 10.60 -20.49
N GLU A 284 -27.22 10.88 -21.21
CA GLU A 284 -27.11 10.46 -22.61
C GLU A 284 -25.82 9.68 -22.86
N THR A 285 -25.89 8.37 -22.62
CA THR A 285 -24.96 7.41 -23.25
C THR A 285 -25.78 6.35 -23.97
N GLU A 286 -25.55 6.25 -25.28
CA GLU A 286 -26.12 5.22 -26.14
C GLU A 286 -25.84 3.82 -25.56
N PRO A 287 -26.82 2.90 -25.52
CA PRO A 287 -26.62 1.56 -24.99
C PRO A 287 -25.48 0.85 -25.71
N PHE A 288 -24.53 0.30 -24.97
CA PHE A 288 -23.47 -0.52 -25.57
C PHE A 288 -24.09 -1.76 -26.23
N GLN A 289 -24.04 -1.83 -27.57
CA GLN A 289 -24.84 -2.79 -28.35
C GLN A 289 -24.29 -4.23 -28.37
N ARG A 290 -23.13 -4.52 -27.75
CA ARG A 290 -22.50 -5.85 -27.81
C ARG A 290 -22.08 -6.37 -26.44
N GLN A 291 -22.60 -7.54 -26.06
CA GLN A 291 -22.22 -8.18 -24.80
C GLN A 291 -20.77 -8.67 -24.84
N ILE A 292 -19.99 -8.28 -23.84
CA ILE A 292 -18.57 -8.61 -23.69
C ILE A 292 -18.48 -9.98 -23.02
N LYS A 293 -17.84 -10.93 -23.69
CA LYS A 293 -17.52 -12.23 -23.11
C LYS A 293 -16.29 -12.11 -22.21
N VAL A 294 -16.46 -12.42 -20.94
CA VAL A 294 -15.40 -12.39 -19.93
C VAL A 294 -15.10 -13.81 -19.47
N ARG A 295 -13.82 -14.12 -19.23
CA ARG A 295 -13.40 -15.43 -18.71
C ARG A 295 -13.88 -15.60 -17.27
N HIS A 296 -14.61 -16.68 -17.01
CA HIS A 296 -15.14 -17.01 -15.68
C HIS A 296 -14.46 -18.22 -15.02
N LEU A 297 -13.66 -19.01 -15.76
CA LEU A 297 -12.94 -20.15 -15.22
C LEU A 297 -11.60 -19.71 -14.60
N PRO A 298 -11.31 -20.05 -13.33
CA PRO A 298 -10.04 -19.69 -12.69
C PRO A 298 -8.83 -20.32 -13.37
N GLU A 299 -7.75 -19.56 -13.48
CA GLU A 299 -6.48 -20.01 -14.05
C GLU A 299 -5.29 -19.66 -13.16
N LYS A 300 -4.19 -20.42 -13.32
CA LYS A 300 -2.91 -20.07 -12.70
C LYS A 300 -2.03 -19.32 -13.69
N ILE A 301 -1.96 -18.00 -13.54
CA ILE A 301 -1.24 -17.09 -14.43
C ILE A 301 -0.06 -16.46 -13.65
N PRO A 302 1.19 -16.87 -13.90
CA PRO A 302 2.36 -16.27 -13.28
C PRO A 302 2.48 -14.77 -13.59
N ARG A 303 2.98 -13.99 -12.63
CA ARG A 303 3.15 -12.53 -12.75
C ARG A 303 3.86 -12.10 -14.03
N ALA A 304 4.89 -12.83 -14.47
CA ALA A 304 5.63 -12.56 -15.70
C ALA A 304 4.78 -12.60 -16.99
N ARG A 305 3.63 -13.28 -16.98
CA ARG A 305 2.71 -13.37 -18.12
C ARG A 305 1.49 -12.47 -17.98
N ALA A 306 1.31 -11.82 -16.82
CA ALA A 306 0.08 -11.14 -16.47
C ALA A 306 -0.23 -9.95 -17.38
N GLN A 307 0.76 -9.12 -17.71
CA GLN A 307 0.54 -7.96 -18.60
C GLN A 307 -0.02 -8.37 -19.96
N LYS A 308 0.48 -9.48 -20.52
CA LYS A 308 -0.04 -10.01 -21.80
C LYS A 308 -1.38 -10.73 -21.62
N ALA A 309 -1.52 -11.53 -20.56
CA ALA A 309 -2.71 -12.35 -20.34
C ALA A 309 -3.96 -11.52 -20.00
N PHE A 310 -3.78 -10.36 -19.39
CA PHE A 310 -4.85 -9.49 -18.92
C PHE A 310 -4.91 -8.11 -19.63
N ASP A 311 -4.10 -7.91 -20.68
CA ASP A 311 -3.99 -6.63 -21.42
C ASP A 311 -3.70 -5.41 -20.51
N LEU A 312 -2.58 -5.47 -19.78
CA LEU A 312 -2.19 -4.46 -18.79
C LEU A 312 -1.03 -3.57 -19.25
N ASP A 313 -0.95 -2.38 -18.68
CA ASP A 313 0.21 -1.50 -18.73
C ASP A 313 1.32 -1.90 -17.74
N SER A 314 2.41 -1.12 -17.69
CA SER A 314 3.54 -1.36 -16.78
C SER A 314 3.19 -1.21 -15.30
N LEU A 315 2.10 -0.48 -14.99
CA LEU A 315 1.54 -0.30 -13.66
C LEU A 315 0.39 -1.28 -13.39
N MET A 316 0.29 -2.36 -14.16
CA MET A 316 -0.71 -3.43 -13.98
C MET A 316 -2.17 -2.93 -14.04
N ARG A 317 -2.41 -1.83 -14.75
CA ARG A 317 -3.74 -1.28 -15.02
C ARG A 317 -4.24 -1.77 -16.36
N PRO A 318 -5.55 -1.99 -16.55
CA PRO A 318 -6.10 -2.35 -17.84
C PRO A 318 -5.81 -1.26 -18.88
N ARG A 319 -5.38 -1.65 -20.08
CA ARG A 319 -5.19 -0.70 -21.19
C ARG A 319 -6.52 -0.20 -21.77
N GLN A 320 -7.57 -1.00 -21.63
CA GLN A 320 -8.92 -0.69 -22.08
C GLN A 320 -9.84 -0.62 -20.88
N ILE A 321 -10.47 0.53 -20.69
CA ILE A 321 -11.46 0.73 -19.62
C ILE A 321 -12.84 0.51 -20.24
N LEU A 322 -13.60 -0.40 -19.65
CA LEU A 322 -14.96 -0.68 -20.09
C LEU A 322 -15.93 0.41 -19.59
N PRO A 323 -16.99 0.71 -20.37
CA PRO A 323 -18.10 1.52 -19.88
C PRO A 323 -18.74 0.92 -18.62
N LYS A 324 -19.26 1.77 -17.74
CA LYS A 324 -19.70 1.37 -16.38
C LYS A 324 -21.16 1.75 -16.15
N HIS A 325 -22.07 1.16 -16.92
CA HIS A 325 -23.50 1.43 -16.77
C HIS A 325 -24.14 0.47 -15.76
N PHE A 326 -23.48 0.30 -14.62
CA PHE A 326 -23.94 -0.59 -13.56
C PHE A 326 -25.34 -0.21 -13.09
N LYS A 327 -26.23 -1.21 -12.99
CA LYS A 327 -27.60 -1.03 -12.51
C LYS A 327 -27.75 -1.71 -11.17
N ALA A 328 -28.12 -0.95 -10.14
CA ALA A 328 -28.47 -1.54 -8.85
C ALA A 328 -29.67 -2.48 -9.01
N LEU A 329 -29.58 -3.67 -8.43
CA LEU A 329 -30.64 -4.66 -8.35
C LEU A 329 -30.99 -4.89 -6.87
N GLY A 330 -31.98 -4.16 -6.37
CA GLY A 330 -32.30 -4.20 -4.94
C GLY A 330 -31.19 -3.54 -4.09
N SER A 331 -30.98 -4.04 -2.87
CA SER A 331 -30.11 -3.38 -1.89
C SER A 331 -28.64 -3.81 -1.92
N ASP A 332 -28.31 -5.02 -2.38
CA ASP A 332 -26.94 -5.54 -2.32
C ASP A 332 -26.45 -6.19 -3.63
N LEU A 333 -27.16 -6.01 -4.74
CA LEU A 333 -26.75 -6.54 -6.04
C LEU A 333 -26.55 -5.44 -7.08
N VAL A 334 -25.63 -5.71 -8.01
CA VAL A 334 -25.28 -4.82 -9.10
C VAL A 334 -25.25 -5.64 -10.39
N LYS A 335 -26.00 -5.21 -11.41
CA LYS A 335 -25.92 -5.80 -12.75
C LYS A 335 -25.01 -4.96 -13.63
N ASP A 336 -24.09 -5.64 -14.28
CA ASP A 336 -23.24 -5.12 -15.33
C ASP A 336 -23.93 -5.45 -16.68
N PRO A 337 -24.53 -4.47 -17.38
CA PRO A 337 -25.20 -4.74 -18.65
C PRO A 337 -24.22 -5.08 -19.78
N GLU A 338 -22.96 -4.63 -19.70
CA GLU A 338 -21.92 -4.90 -20.70
C GLU A 338 -21.49 -6.37 -20.68
N THR A 339 -21.36 -6.96 -19.49
CA THR A 339 -20.95 -8.37 -19.34
C THR A 339 -22.13 -9.31 -19.11
N GLY A 340 -23.25 -8.80 -18.62
CA GLY A 340 -24.39 -9.57 -18.14
C GLY A 340 -24.19 -10.18 -16.75
N LEU A 341 -23.07 -9.88 -16.09
CA LEU A 341 -22.76 -10.39 -14.75
C LEU A 341 -23.58 -9.69 -13.67
N VAL A 342 -23.84 -10.42 -12.59
CA VAL A 342 -24.43 -9.86 -11.37
C VAL A 342 -23.43 -10.00 -10.24
N TRP A 343 -23.17 -8.90 -9.56
CA TRP A 343 -22.18 -8.77 -8.50
C TRP A 343 -22.86 -8.47 -7.17
N GLN A 344 -22.26 -8.91 -6.07
CA GLN A 344 -22.54 -8.30 -4.77
C GLN A 344 -22.00 -6.87 -4.74
N SER A 345 -22.80 -5.91 -4.25
CA SER A 345 -22.34 -4.52 -4.08
C SER A 345 -21.38 -4.39 -2.90
N SER A 346 -21.61 -5.15 -1.81
CA SER A 346 -20.80 -5.11 -0.59
C SER A 346 -19.97 -6.37 -0.36
N GLY A 347 -20.48 -7.59 -0.56
CA GLY A 347 -19.64 -8.79 -0.36
C GLY A 347 -19.25 -9.04 1.11
N THR A 348 -18.03 -9.52 1.38
CA THR A 348 -17.59 -9.82 2.75
C THR A 348 -17.47 -8.55 3.61
N ARG A 349 -18.08 -8.56 4.82
CA ARG A 349 -18.01 -7.43 5.76
C ARG A 349 -16.59 -7.09 6.22
N PHE A 350 -15.78 -8.10 6.46
CA PHE A 350 -14.37 -7.97 6.85
C PHE A 350 -13.48 -8.61 5.79
N PRO A 351 -12.22 -8.18 5.67
CA PRO A 351 -11.21 -8.88 4.90
C PRO A 351 -11.08 -10.34 5.36
N VAL A 352 -10.84 -11.24 4.42
CA VAL A 352 -10.67 -12.68 4.68
C VAL A 352 -9.46 -13.21 3.93
N ASN A 353 -8.85 -14.28 4.42
CA ASN A 353 -7.84 -14.98 3.62
C ASN A 353 -8.47 -15.67 2.41
N TRP A 354 -7.64 -16.06 1.44
CA TRP A 354 -8.14 -16.59 0.17
C TRP A 354 -9.02 -17.84 0.36
N LYS A 355 -8.63 -18.73 1.29
CA LYS A 355 -9.38 -19.96 1.59
C LYS A 355 -10.74 -19.67 2.24
N GLU A 356 -10.78 -18.74 3.18
CA GLU A 356 -12.02 -18.23 3.78
C GLU A 356 -12.91 -17.57 2.74
N GLY A 357 -12.34 -16.84 1.78
CA GLY A 357 -13.06 -16.30 0.63
C GLY A 357 -13.75 -17.37 -0.22
N CYS A 358 -13.07 -18.51 -0.47
CA CYS A 358 -13.71 -19.65 -1.13
C CYS A 358 -14.87 -20.23 -0.30
N ALA A 359 -14.67 -20.37 1.03
CA ALA A 359 -15.70 -20.87 1.93
C ALA A 359 -16.91 -19.93 2.02
N TYR A 360 -16.68 -18.61 1.96
CA TYR A 360 -17.72 -17.59 1.90
C TYR A 360 -18.64 -17.80 0.69
N VAL A 361 -18.06 -17.97 -0.50
CA VAL A 361 -18.81 -18.23 -1.74
C VAL A 361 -19.60 -19.55 -1.66
N GLN A 362 -18.99 -20.61 -1.13
CA GLN A 362 -19.69 -21.89 -0.93
C GLN A 362 -20.91 -21.73 0.00
N ARG A 363 -20.82 -20.88 1.02
CA ARG A 363 -21.94 -20.58 1.91
C ARG A 363 -23.06 -19.86 1.16
N LEU A 364 -22.75 -18.84 0.34
CA LEU A 364 -23.75 -18.13 -0.47
C LEU A 364 -24.56 -19.09 -1.34
N ASN A 365 -23.90 -20.07 -1.96
CA ASN A 365 -24.58 -21.08 -2.79
C ASN A 365 -25.49 -22.01 -1.99
N ARG A 366 -25.04 -22.47 -0.81
CA ARG A 366 -25.87 -23.31 0.07
C ARG A 366 -27.12 -22.57 0.54
N GLU A 367 -27.00 -21.28 0.81
CA GLU A 367 -28.08 -20.42 1.30
C GLU A 367 -28.96 -19.87 0.15
N ARG A 368 -28.60 -20.14 -1.11
CA ARG A 368 -29.20 -19.54 -2.31
C ARG A 368 -29.33 -18.02 -2.18
N TYR A 369 -28.24 -17.35 -1.76
CA TYR A 369 -28.22 -15.92 -1.47
C TYR A 369 -28.83 -15.11 -2.62
N GLN A 370 -29.83 -14.28 -2.31
CA GLN A 370 -30.61 -13.48 -3.27
C GLN A 370 -31.21 -14.31 -4.43
N GLY A 371 -31.52 -15.59 -4.19
CA GLY A 371 -32.13 -16.49 -5.17
C GLY A 371 -31.15 -17.19 -6.12
N PHE A 372 -29.84 -16.95 -6.00
CA PHE A 372 -28.81 -17.57 -6.84
C PHE A 372 -28.02 -18.64 -6.08
N ASP A 373 -27.66 -19.73 -6.77
CA ASP A 373 -26.87 -20.86 -6.24
C ASP A 373 -25.58 -21.14 -7.05
N ASN A 374 -25.22 -20.20 -7.93
CA ASN A 374 -24.05 -20.26 -8.81
C ASN A 374 -23.07 -19.08 -8.59
N TRP A 375 -23.02 -18.55 -7.37
CA TRP A 375 -22.00 -17.61 -6.93
C TRP A 375 -20.61 -18.21 -7.06
N ARG A 376 -19.66 -17.39 -7.50
CA ARG A 376 -18.24 -17.70 -7.54
C ARG A 376 -17.42 -16.54 -7.02
N MET A 377 -16.20 -16.85 -6.59
CA MET A 377 -15.17 -15.83 -6.44
C MET A 377 -14.78 -15.35 -7.85
N PRO A 378 -14.69 -14.04 -8.09
CA PRO A 378 -14.48 -13.52 -9.44
C PRO A 378 -13.08 -13.85 -9.96
N THR A 379 -12.94 -14.06 -11.27
CA THR A 379 -11.62 -14.11 -11.92
C THR A 379 -11.02 -12.71 -12.00
N ALA A 380 -9.71 -12.60 -12.26
CA ALA A 380 -9.05 -11.32 -12.48
C ALA A 380 -9.60 -10.64 -13.73
N ALA A 381 -10.02 -11.41 -14.73
CA ALA A 381 -10.68 -10.89 -15.93
C ALA A 381 -12.04 -10.26 -15.61
N GLU A 382 -12.82 -10.85 -14.69
CA GLU A 382 -14.08 -10.28 -14.22
C GLU A 382 -13.83 -9.04 -13.34
N LEU A 383 -12.84 -9.08 -12.44
CA LEU A 383 -12.50 -7.91 -11.61
C LEU A 383 -12.09 -6.70 -12.47
N LEU A 384 -11.38 -6.92 -13.59
CA LEU A 384 -10.98 -5.85 -14.50
C LEU A 384 -12.17 -5.11 -15.13
N THR A 385 -13.38 -5.69 -15.15
CA THR A 385 -14.56 -4.99 -15.67
C THR A 385 -15.13 -3.97 -14.68
N ILE A 386 -14.91 -4.19 -13.37
CA ILE A 386 -15.39 -3.30 -12.30
C ILE A 386 -14.32 -2.30 -11.83
N ILE A 387 -13.04 -2.55 -12.09
CA ILE A 387 -11.93 -1.62 -11.79
C ILE A 387 -12.05 -0.33 -12.61
N SER A 388 -11.97 0.84 -11.96
CA SER A 388 -12.03 2.15 -12.60
C SER A 388 -10.68 2.86 -12.53
N PRO A 389 -10.31 3.69 -13.52
CA PRO A 389 -9.24 4.67 -13.31
C PRO A 389 -9.65 5.62 -12.18
N LEU A 390 -8.68 6.33 -11.62
CA LEU A 390 -8.97 7.40 -10.69
C LEU A 390 -9.91 8.41 -11.35
N PRO A 391 -11.09 8.68 -10.76
CA PRO A 391 -12.01 9.66 -11.29
C PRO A 391 -11.34 11.03 -11.35
N LYS A 392 -11.60 11.76 -12.44
CA LYS A 392 -11.19 13.16 -12.63
C LYS A 392 -12.40 13.98 -13.04
N GLY A 393 -12.40 15.27 -12.72
CA GLY A 393 -13.50 16.17 -13.07
C GLY A 393 -14.84 15.63 -12.56
N THR A 394 -15.85 15.57 -13.42
CA THR A 394 -17.23 15.12 -13.08
C THR A 394 -17.29 13.68 -12.58
N GLY A 395 -16.30 12.83 -12.91
CA GLY A 395 -16.20 11.47 -12.36
C GLY A 395 -16.00 11.44 -10.85
N LEU A 396 -15.52 12.53 -10.22
CA LEU A 396 -15.37 12.65 -8.77
C LEU A 396 -16.74 12.69 -8.04
N CYS A 397 -17.80 13.00 -8.78
CA CYS A 397 -19.14 13.25 -8.26
C CYS A 397 -20.08 12.05 -8.37
N LEU A 398 -19.64 10.98 -9.04
CA LEU A 398 -20.45 9.78 -9.22
C LEU A 398 -20.49 8.99 -7.91
N GLU A 399 -21.71 8.67 -7.46
CA GLU A 399 -21.86 7.74 -6.35
C GLU A 399 -21.34 6.36 -6.74
N PRO A 400 -20.51 5.74 -5.88
CA PRO A 400 -19.95 4.44 -6.14
C PRO A 400 -21.03 3.36 -6.03
N VAL A 401 -21.15 2.52 -7.05
CA VAL A 401 -22.10 1.38 -7.04
C VAL A 401 -21.60 0.23 -6.16
N PHE A 402 -20.32 0.25 -5.76
CA PHE A 402 -19.68 -0.73 -4.89
C PHE A 402 -19.21 -0.07 -3.59
N ASP A 403 -19.23 -0.82 -2.47
CA ASP A 403 -18.71 -0.33 -1.19
C ASP A 403 -17.23 0.10 -1.30
N LEU A 404 -16.99 1.41 -1.11
CA LEU A 404 -15.67 2.03 -1.23
C LEU A 404 -14.69 1.70 -0.11
N ARG A 405 -15.17 1.15 1.01
CA ARG A 405 -14.28 0.71 2.10
C ARG A 405 -13.50 -0.55 1.73
N GLN A 406 -13.86 -1.19 0.61
CA GLN A 406 -13.27 -2.44 0.17
C GLN A 406 -12.28 -2.19 -0.95
N HIS A 407 -11.10 -1.72 -0.55
CA HIS A 407 -10.06 -1.31 -1.50
C HIS A 407 -9.51 -2.50 -2.30
N TRP A 408 -9.35 -3.67 -1.67
CA TRP A 408 -8.74 -4.86 -2.29
C TRP A 408 -9.71 -6.04 -2.36
N LEU A 409 -9.83 -6.63 -3.55
CA LEU A 409 -10.72 -7.76 -3.82
C LEU A 409 -9.93 -8.99 -4.28
N TRP A 410 -10.20 -10.14 -3.65
CA TRP A 410 -9.63 -11.41 -4.09
C TRP A 410 -10.13 -11.85 -5.45
N SER A 411 -9.21 -12.40 -6.24
CA SER A 411 -9.50 -13.20 -7.41
C SER A 411 -9.43 -14.69 -7.12
N ALA A 412 -10.23 -15.48 -7.83
CA ALA A 412 -10.06 -16.93 -7.91
C ALA A 412 -8.79 -17.35 -8.68
N ASP A 413 -8.22 -16.46 -9.51
CA ASP A 413 -7.02 -16.75 -10.28
C ASP A 413 -5.79 -16.82 -9.37
N ARG A 414 -4.94 -17.82 -9.62
CA ARG A 414 -3.69 -17.97 -8.88
C ARG A 414 -2.51 -17.36 -9.62
N ALA A 415 -1.58 -16.76 -8.89
CA ALA A 415 -0.30 -16.33 -9.47
C ALA A 415 0.78 -17.41 -9.30
N THR A 416 0.78 -18.10 -8.16
CA THR A 416 1.66 -19.23 -7.85
C THR A 416 0.88 -20.31 -7.10
N PHE A 417 1.56 -21.26 -6.46
CA PHE A 417 0.90 -22.20 -5.55
C PHE A 417 0.57 -21.58 -4.19
N THR A 418 1.23 -20.48 -3.82
CA THR A 418 1.11 -19.80 -2.53
C THR A 418 0.61 -18.36 -2.65
N SER A 419 0.19 -17.93 -3.85
CA SER A 419 -0.36 -16.59 -4.09
C SER A 419 -1.51 -16.60 -5.08
N ALA A 420 -2.43 -15.66 -4.91
CA ALA A 420 -3.55 -15.39 -5.80
C ALA A 420 -3.53 -13.93 -6.29
N TRP A 421 -4.24 -13.68 -7.38
CA TRP A 421 -4.45 -12.32 -7.88
C TRP A 421 -5.47 -11.58 -7.01
N TYR A 422 -5.33 -10.27 -6.92
CA TYR A 422 -6.29 -9.37 -6.31
C TYR A 422 -6.40 -8.09 -7.15
N ALA A 423 -7.49 -7.36 -6.96
CA ALA A 423 -7.75 -6.08 -7.61
C ALA A 423 -7.77 -4.96 -6.57
N SER A 424 -7.18 -3.81 -6.90
CA SER A 424 -7.43 -2.54 -6.24
C SER A 424 -8.48 -1.77 -7.02
N LEU A 425 -9.70 -1.69 -6.48
CA LEU A 425 -10.81 -1.02 -7.17
C LEU A 425 -10.57 0.48 -7.34
N GLU A 426 -10.01 1.10 -6.30
CA GLU A 426 -9.81 2.55 -6.26
C GLU A 426 -8.64 3.01 -7.13
N LEU A 427 -7.53 2.24 -7.13
CA LEU A 427 -6.31 2.62 -7.84
C LEU A 427 -6.21 2.02 -9.25
N GLY A 428 -7.21 1.25 -9.67
CA GLY A 428 -7.30 0.89 -11.07
C GLY A 428 -6.42 -0.30 -11.50
N PHE A 429 -5.94 -1.17 -10.60
CA PHE A 429 -4.92 -2.18 -10.94
C PHE A 429 -5.20 -3.58 -10.38
N ILE A 430 -4.53 -4.59 -10.95
CA ILE A 430 -4.46 -5.94 -10.37
C ILE A 430 -3.01 -6.32 -10.02
N ASP A 431 -2.83 -7.05 -8.94
CA ASP A 431 -1.53 -7.59 -8.53
C ASP A 431 -1.71 -8.97 -7.86
N SER A 432 -0.63 -9.63 -7.49
CA SER A 432 -0.65 -10.91 -6.80
C SER A 432 -0.20 -10.76 -5.36
N SER A 433 -0.88 -11.43 -4.45
CA SER A 433 -0.56 -11.43 -3.04
C SER A 433 -0.59 -12.85 -2.46
N ASP A 434 0.09 -13.03 -1.34
CA ASP A 434 0.13 -14.31 -0.63
C ASP A 434 -1.27 -14.78 -0.20
N LEU A 435 -1.55 -16.09 -0.23
CA LEU A 435 -2.85 -16.64 0.15
C LEU A 435 -3.23 -16.38 1.62
N SER A 436 -2.27 -16.05 2.48
CA SER A 436 -2.50 -15.63 3.87
C SER A 436 -2.76 -14.14 4.04
N SER A 437 -2.76 -13.35 2.96
CA SER A 437 -3.22 -11.96 2.98
C SER A 437 -4.72 -11.90 3.20
N TYR A 438 -5.22 -10.77 3.70
CA TYR A 438 -6.63 -10.57 3.98
C TYR A 438 -7.18 -9.50 3.05
N TYR A 439 -8.12 -9.89 2.18
CA TYR A 439 -8.82 -9.01 1.24
C TYR A 439 -10.32 -9.33 1.22
N HIS A 440 -11.11 -8.42 0.68
CA HIS A 440 -12.56 -8.65 0.56
C HIS A 440 -12.89 -9.58 -0.61
N VAL A 441 -14.08 -10.16 -0.58
CA VAL A 441 -14.66 -10.90 -1.71
C VAL A 441 -16.00 -10.28 -2.05
N LYS A 442 -16.12 -9.79 -3.29
CA LYS A 442 -17.41 -9.51 -3.93
C LYS A 442 -17.73 -10.65 -4.87
N ALA A 443 -18.65 -11.53 -4.46
CA ALA A 443 -19.00 -12.68 -5.29
C ALA A 443 -19.73 -12.21 -6.56
N VAL A 444 -19.55 -12.99 -7.62
CA VAL A 444 -20.19 -12.76 -8.91
C VAL A 444 -20.97 -13.99 -9.32
N CYS A 445 -22.09 -13.81 -10.01
CA CYS A 445 -22.88 -14.88 -10.59
C CYS A 445 -23.28 -14.53 -12.03
N THR A 446 -23.73 -15.55 -12.76
CA THR A 446 -24.27 -15.39 -14.10
C THR A 446 -25.75 -15.77 -14.04
N PRO A 447 -26.69 -14.84 -14.29
CA PRO A 447 -28.12 -15.17 -14.26
C PRO A 447 -28.48 -16.28 -15.25
N PRO A 448 -29.42 -17.20 -14.91
CA PRO A 448 -29.92 -18.17 -15.87
C PRO A 448 -30.68 -17.47 -17.01
N GLY A 449 -30.35 -17.79 -18.27
CA GLY A 449 -31.00 -17.23 -19.47
C GLY A 449 -30.13 -16.34 -20.37
N LEU A 450 -28.79 -16.46 -20.29
CA LEU A 450 -27.83 -15.90 -21.25
C LEU A 450 -27.26 -16.98 -22.17
#